data_AF-A0A9W6KWI1-F1
#
_entry.id   AF-A0A9W6KWI1-F1
#
_cell.length_a   1.000
_cell.length_b   1.000
_cell.length_c   1.000
_cell.angle_alpha   90.00
_cell.angle_beta   90.00
_cell.angle_gamma   90.00
#
_symmetry.space_group_name_H-M   'P 1'
#
loop_
_entity.id
_entity.type
_entity.pdbx_description
1 polymer ?
#
loop_
_entity_poly.entity_id
_entity_poly.type
_entity_poly.pdbx_seq_one_letter_code
_entity_poly.pdbx_strand_id
1 'polypeptide(L)'
;MTGIRRRSLIVAGAAGGAAAAAALLTTTGAPAFAGARRPDDDGAVVPGWNAEQLAAVRTPGAQPATVHPTRSFALMHLAMRDAALVCGRRAAPAAAAARAAHDVLAALFPARAARFAERLARDLAAVPDAGARDRGVHNGQTAAAVVLHVRADDGAGATPPAIPPGTRPGEWRPAAPAFTPAVFTHWAHVRPFGLARASQCRPAPYPRLSAALYDEVRVLGRDTATARTADQTEQARFWAAPIWNSWFEIAQGLTTGHHLGVVPAAHLFARLAVVLADTGSRSTTRSTTSGSGVRSPPSASSVTHSGCRWPRPRPTPRTSVRTAPSARPPQPCLPRHSVSTRH
;
A
#
# COMPACT_ATOMS: atom_id res chain seq x y z
N MET A 1 -69.83 -33.78 11.36
CA MET A 1 -69.29 -33.24 12.62
C MET A 1 -69.04 -34.38 13.58
N THR A 2 -67.78 -34.78 13.75
CA THR A 2 -67.29 -35.73 14.76
C THR A 2 -65.80 -35.47 14.85
N GLY A 3 -65.25 -35.25 16.04
CA GLY A 3 -63.82 -35.01 16.20
C GLY A 3 -63.36 -35.30 17.61
N ILE A 4 -62.04 -35.30 17.84
CA ILE A 4 -61.38 -34.87 19.09
C ILE A 4 -59.82 -34.92 18.96
N ARG A 5 -59.22 -33.74 19.15
CA ARG A 5 -57.94 -33.35 19.81
C ARG A 5 -56.70 -34.30 19.92
N ARG A 6 -55.60 -33.83 19.29
CA ARG A 6 -54.29 -33.38 19.85
C ARG A 6 -53.43 -34.23 20.83
N ARG A 7 -52.10 -34.17 20.57
CA ARG A 7 -50.92 -34.14 21.50
C ARG A 7 -50.52 -35.49 22.15
N SER A 8 -49.25 -35.80 22.50
CA SER A 8 -47.96 -35.05 22.44
C SER A 8 -46.73 -35.99 22.36
N LEU A 9 -45.63 -35.42 21.84
CA LEU A 9 -44.20 -35.68 22.05
C LEU A 9 -43.74 -36.35 23.38
N ILE A 10 -42.66 -37.14 23.29
CA ILE A 10 -41.65 -37.35 24.34
C ILE A 10 -40.24 -37.17 23.74
N VAL A 11 -39.29 -36.64 24.52
CA VAL A 11 -37.89 -36.37 24.16
C VAL A 11 -36.95 -37.04 25.17
N ALA A 12 -35.92 -37.73 24.68
CA ALA A 12 -34.65 -38.06 25.35
C ALA A 12 -33.66 -38.59 24.28
N GLY A 13 -32.34 -38.49 24.37
CA GLY A 13 -31.51 -37.78 25.35
C GLY A 13 -30.03 -38.20 25.27
N ALA A 14 -29.14 -37.24 24.96
CA ALA A 14 -27.70 -37.16 25.28
C ALA A 14 -26.63 -38.16 24.71
N ALA A 15 -25.51 -37.52 24.33
CA ALA A 15 -24.10 -37.89 24.58
C ALA A 15 -23.30 -38.82 23.63
N GLY A 16 -22.19 -38.25 23.11
CA GLY A 16 -20.89 -38.94 23.05
C GLY A 16 -20.24 -39.11 21.67
N GLY A 17 -19.01 -38.61 21.48
CA GLY A 17 -18.09 -39.03 20.41
C GLY A 17 -17.65 -37.92 19.44
N ALA A 18 -16.34 -37.73 19.29
CA ALA A 18 -15.77 -36.75 18.38
C ALA A 18 -15.60 -37.31 16.95
N ALA A 19 -15.87 -36.48 15.94
CA ALA A 19 -15.49 -36.73 14.56
C ALA A 19 -15.09 -35.41 13.87
N ALA A 20 -14.00 -35.43 13.12
CA ALA A 20 -13.47 -34.24 12.44
C ALA A 20 -14.34 -33.87 11.22
N ALA A 21 -14.97 -32.70 11.26
CA ALA A 21 -15.68 -32.14 10.12
C ALA A 21 -14.71 -31.31 9.26
N ALA A 22 -14.12 -31.94 8.24
CA ALA A 22 -13.42 -31.22 7.18
C ALA A 22 -14.44 -30.42 6.34
N ALA A 23 -14.62 -29.15 6.68
CA ALA A 23 -15.47 -28.25 5.89
C ALA A 23 -14.82 -28.01 4.53
N LEU A 24 -15.42 -28.56 3.47
CA LEU A 24 -15.02 -28.27 2.09
C LEU A 24 -15.14 -26.77 1.82
N LEU A 25 -14.00 -26.10 1.72
CA LEU A 25 -13.91 -24.79 1.07
C LEU A 25 -14.16 -24.98 -0.43
N THR A 26 -15.43 -24.86 -0.83
CA THR A 26 -15.79 -24.66 -2.23
C THR A 26 -15.20 -23.33 -2.67
N THR A 27 -14.04 -23.39 -3.32
CA THR A 27 -13.46 -22.24 -4.01
C THR A 27 -14.41 -21.84 -5.13
N THR A 28 -15.24 -20.82 -4.89
CA THR A 28 -15.92 -20.07 -5.95
C THR A 28 -14.86 -19.34 -6.76
N GLY A 29 -14.27 -20.07 -7.72
CA GLY A 29 -13.37 -19.48 -8.70
C GLY A 29 -14.08 -18.32 -9.37
N ALA A 30 -13.45 -17.15 -9.35
CA ALA A 30 -13.95 -16.01 -10.11
C ALA A 30 -14.11 -16.45 -11.59
N PRO A 31 -15.20 -16.07 -12.27
CA PRO A 31 -15.42 -16.50 -13.64
C PRO A 31 -14.27 -16.01 -14.50
N ALA A 32 -13.46 -16.95 -14.97
CA ALA A 32 -12.42 -16.68 -15.94
C ALA A 32 -13.09 -16.38 -17.28
N PHE A 33 -13.40 -15.10 -17.51
CA PHE A 33 -13.77 -14.62 -18.83
C PHE A 33 -12.54 -14.70 -19.74
N ALA A 34 -12.32 -15.89 -20.29
CA ALA A 34 -11.44 -16.14 -21.43
C ALA A 34 -12.09 -15.57 -22.71
N GLY A 35 -12.33 -14.26 -22.72
CA GLY A 35 -12.67 -13.54 -23.93
C GLY A 35 -11.44 -13.49 -24.83
N ALA A 36 -11.59 -13.87 -26.10
CA ALA A 36 -10.54 -13.68 -27.09
C ALA A 36 -10.17 -12.19 -27.14
N ARG A 37 -8.89 -11.89 -26.89
CA ARG A 37 -8.38 -10.52 -26.79
C ARG A 37 -8.60 -9.80 -28.12
N ARG A 38 -9.42 -8.73 -28.12
CA ARG A 38 -9.61 -7.90 -29.33
C ARG A 38 -8.28 -7.23 -29.70
N PRO A 39 -8.02 -6.98 -31.00
CA PRO A 39 -6.82 -6.25 -31.44
C PRO A 39 -6.64 -4.88 -30.79
N ASP A 40 -7.72 -4.24 -30.33
CA ASP A 40 -7.70 -2.94 -29.64
C ASP A 40 -7.44 -3.01 -28.11
N ASP A 41 -7.23 -4.20 -27.52
CA ASP A 41 -6.98 -4.35 -26.07
C ASP A 41 -5.52 -4.04 -25.65
N ASP A 42 -4.86 -3.17 -26.41
CA ASP A 42 -3.62 -2.48 -26.05
C ASP A 42 -3.72 -1.83 -24.66
N GLY A 43 -4.92 -1.33 -24.30
CA GLY A 43 -5.21 -0.71 -23.01
C GLY A 43 -4.84 -1.55 -21.78
N ALA A 44 -4.92 -2.88 -21.88
CA ALA A 44 -4.59 -3.78 -20.77
C ALA A 44 -3.09 -3.88 -20.44
N VAL A 45 -2.18 -3.37 -21.29
CA VAL A 45 -0.73 -3.39 -21.03
C VAL A 45 -0.39 -2.64 -19.73
N VAL A 46 -0.88 -1.41 -19.56
CA VAL A 46 -0.58 -0.56 -18.40
C VAL A 46 -1.05 -1.17 -17.06
N PRO A 47 -2.33 -1.53 -16.87
CA PRO A 47 -2.78 -2.22 -15.66
C PRO A 47 -2.12 -3.60 -15.50
N GLY A 48 -1.78 -4.29 -16.59
CA GLY A 48 -1.05 -5.55 -16.54
C GLY A 48 0.36 -5.41 -15.97
N TRP A 49 1.10 -4.32 -16.25
CA TRP A 49 2.41 -4.07 -15.64
C TRP A 49 2.30 -3.53 -14.20
N ASN A 50 1.26 -2.75 -13.90
CA ASN A 50 0.90 -2.40 -12.53
C ASN A 50 0.71 -3.65 -11.65
N ALA A 51 0.01 -4.68 -12.16
CA ALA A 51 -0.17 -5.96 -11.46
C ALA A 51 1.17 -6.70 -11.21
N GLU A 52 2.09 -6.69 -12.17
CA GLU A 52 3.43 -7.29 -12.00
C GLU A 52 4.28 -6.55 -10.95
N GLN A 53 4.16 -5.23 -10.88
CA GLN A 53 4.82 -4.41 -9.87
C GLN A 53 4.18 -4.59 -8.48
N LEU A 54 2.84 -4.64 -8.38
CA LEU A 54 2.13 -4.99 -7.15
C LEU A 54 2.59 -6.36 -6.61
N ALA A 55 2.76 -7.35 -7.48
CA ALA A 55 3.31 -8.66 -7.10
C ALA A 55 4.79 -8.57 -6.64
N ALA A 56 5.59 -7.68 -7.23
CA ALA A 56 6.98 -7.45 -6.80
C ALA A 56 7.03 -6.85 -5.39
N VAL A 57 6.34 -5.74 -5.14
CA VAL A 57 6.38 -5.01 -3.84
C VAL A 57 5.68 -5.77 -2.71
N ARG A 58 4.86 -6.79 -3.04
CA ARG A 58 4.24 -7.72 -2.09
C ARG A 58 5.14 -8.91 -1.72
N THR A 59 6.21 -9.16 -2.49
CA THR A 59 7.15 -10.25 -2.22
C THR A 59 8.19 -9.79 -1.18
N PRO A 60 8.29 -10.42 0.01
CA PRO A 60 9.29 -10.05 1.02
C PRO A 60 10.71 -10.11 0.47
N GLY A 61 11.52 -9.09 0.75
CA GLY A 61 12.91 -9.02 0.30
C GLY A 61 13.14 -8.66 -1.18
N ALA A 62 12.08 -8.54 -2.00
CA ALA A 62 12.24 -8.21 -3.43
C ALA A 62 12.80 -6.81 -3.70
N GLN A 63 12.66 -5.88 -2.73
CA GLN A 63 13.35 -4.59 -2.69
C GLN A 63 13.81 -4.28 -1.26
N PRO A 64 14.83 -3.41 -1.07
CA PRO A 64 15.27 -3.00 0.26
C PRO A 64 14.12 -2.39 1.07
N ALA A 65 13.98 -2.78 2.33
CA ALA A 65 12.93 -2.27 3.24
C ALA A 65 13.07 -0.76 3.55
N THR A 66 14.21 -0.16 3.19
CA THR A 66 14.51 1.27 3.30
C THR A 66 14.03 2.08 2.09
N VAL A 67 13.70 1.44 0.96
CA VAL A 67 13.20 2.09 -0.25
C VAL A 67 11.67 2.06 -0.28
N HIS A 68 11.03 3.23 -0.30
CA HIS A 68 9.56 3.29 -0.28
C HIS A 68 8.98 2.84 -1.65
N PRO A 69 8.02 1.89 -1.69
CA PRO A 69 7.49 1.35 -2.95
C PRO A 69 6.95 2.38 -3.94
N THR A 70 6.42 3.51 -3.46
CA THR A 70 5.87 4.57 -4.33
C THR A 70 6.91 5.19 -5.27
N ARG A 71 8.21 5.17 -4.92
CA ARG A 71 9.29 5.52 -5.86
C ARG A 71 9.32 4.56 -7.04
N SER A 72 9.29 3.25 -6.76
CA SER A 72 9.33 2.20 -7.80
C SER A 72 8.15 2.34 -8.75
N PHE A 73 6.94 2.63 -8.24
CA PHE A 73 5.76 2.91 -9.05
C PHE A 73 5.92 4.20 -9.89
N ALA A 74 6.46 5.27 -9.31
CA ALA A 74 6.70 6.51 -10.05
C ALA A 74 7.68 6.31 -11.21
N LEU A 75 8.81 5.62 -10.97
CA LEU A 75 9.77 5.30 -12.03
C LEU A 75 9.13 4.51 -13.18
N MET A 76 8.41 3.43 -12.87
CA MET A 76 7.80 2.59 -13.90
C MET A 76 6.77 3.37 -14.70
N HIS A 77 5.80 4.00 -14.03
CA HIS A 77 4.70 4.67 -14.73
C HIS A 77 5.10 5.96 -15.45
N LEU A 78 6.13 6.68 -14.98
CA LEU A 78 6.72 7.79 -15.75
C LEU A 78 7.33 7.27 -17.06
N ALA A 79 8.18 6.24 -16.99
CA ALA A 79 8.79 5.66 -18.19
C ALA A 79 7.75 5.13 -19.18
N MET A 80 6.70 4.44 -18.69
CA MET A 80 5.58 3.98 -19.53
C MET A 80 4.83 5.13 -20.21
N ARG A 81 4.54 6.21 -19.47
CA ARG A 81 3.86 7.40 -20.01
C ARG A 81 4.71 8.08 -21.08
N ASP A 82 5.99 8.29 -20.81
CA ASP A 82 6.85 9.06 -21.68
C ASP A 82 7.16 8.28 -22.97
N ALA A 83 7.37 6.97 -22.88
CA ALA A 83 7.43 6.07 -24.04
C ALA A 83 6.15 6.10 -24.89
N ALA A 84 4.98 5.99 -24.26
CA ALA A 84 3.69 5.97 -24.96
C ALA A 84 3.33 7.32 -25.61
N LEU A 85 3.75 8.44 -25.02
CA LEU A 85 3.55 9.78 -25.59
C LEU A 85 4.44 10.02 -26.82
N VAL A 86 5.73 9.67 -26.75
CA VAL A 86 6.70 9.88 -27.84
C VAL A 86 6.36 9.06 -29.08
N CYS A 87 5.83 7.84 -28.92
CA CYS A 87 5.44 7.01 -30.06
C CYS A 87 4.30 7.56 -30.93
N GLY A 88 3.43 8.40 -30.37
CA GLY A 88 2.13 8.70 -30.97
C GLY A 88 1.32 7.44 -31.33
N ARG A 89 0.25 7.58 -32.12
CA ARG A 89 -0.57 6.42 -32.53
C ARG A 89 0.10 5.48 -33.55
N ARG A 90 1.30 5.79 -34.06
CA ARG A 90 1.94 5.11 -35.22
C ARG A 90 3.19 4.26 -34.89
N ALA A 91 3.60 4.20 -33.63
CA ALA A 91 4.76 3.39 -33.18
C ALA A 91 4.41 2.51 -31.96
N ALA A 92 3.29 1.79 -32.05
CA ALA A 92 2.82 0.80 -31.07
C ALA A 92 3.02 1.22 -29.59
N PRO A 93 2.22 2.16 -29.05
CA PRO A 93 2.31 2.61 -27.66
C PRO A 93 2.34 1.47 -26.63
N ALA A 94 1.63 0.36 -26.91
CA ALA A 94 1.67 -0.86 -26.12
C ALA A 94 3.10 -1.45 -26.01
N ALA A 95 3.81 -1.65 -27.13
CA ALA A 95 5.19 -2.14 -27.14
C ALA A 95 6.13 -1.19 -26.38
N ALA A 96 5.96 0.13 -26.57
CA ALA A 96 6.77 1.15 -25.92
C ALA A 96 6.57 1.17 -24.41
N ALA A 97 5.32 1.16 -23.95
CA ALA A 97 4.98 1.10 -22.53
C ALA A 97 5.43 -0.22 -21.90
N ALA A 98 5.22 -1.36 -22.56
CA ALA A 98 5.66 -2.67 -22.06
C ALA A 98 7.19 -2.74 -21.93
N ARG A 99 7.93 -2.25 -22.93
CA ARG A 99 9.40 -2.22 -22.89
C ARG A 99 9.93 -1.28 -21.80
N ALA A 100 9.33 -0.10 -21.64
CA ALA A 100 9.69 0.83 -20.59
C ALA A 100 9.45 0.24 -19.18
N ALA A 101 8.31 -0.44 -18.99
CA ALA A 101 7.99 -1.11 -17.74
C ALA A 101 8.96 -2.25 -17.43
N HIS A 102 9.27 -3.09 -18.42
CA HIS A 102 10.25 -4.16 -18.32
C HIS A 102 11.61 -3.64 -17.85
N ASP A 103 12.19 -2.67 -18.56
CA ASP A 103 13.57 -2.23 -18.30
C ASP A 103 13.68 -1.54 -16.92
N VAL A 104 12.67 -0.78 -16.50
CA VAL A 104 12.61 -0.22 -15.14
C VAL A 104 12.44 -1.30 -14.07
N LEU A 105 11.52 -2.25 -14.24
CA LEU A 105 11.29 -3.30 -13.24
C LEU A 105 12.46 -4.29 -13.13
N ALA A 106 13.11 -4.63 -14.25
CA ALA A 106 14.30 -5.47 -14.25
C ALA A 106 15.48 -4.80 -13.52
N ALA A 107 15.65 -3.48 -13.68
CA ALA A 107 16.65 -2.71 -12.94
C ALA A 107 16.34 -2.60 -11.42
N LEU A 108 15.07 -2.44 -11.05
CA LEU A 108 14.66 -2.27 -9.64
C LEU A 108 14.49 -3.58 -8.86
N PHE A 109 14.17 -4.68 -9.54
CA PHE A 109 13.88 -5.99 -8.94
C PHE A 109 14.61 -7.11 -9.72
N PRO A 110 15.95 -7.14 -9.75
CA PRO A 110 16.74 -8.03 -10.62
C PRO A 110 16.43 -9.52 -10.42
N ALA A 111 16.12 -9.95 -9.20
CA ALA A 111 15.70 -11.32 -8.88
C ALA A 111 14.38 -11.76 -9.56
N ARG A 112 13.62 -10.83 -10.17
CA ARG A 112 12.39 -11.10 -10.93
C ARG A 112 12.53 -10.80 -12.42
N ALA A 113 13.74 -10.46 -12.91
CA ALA A 113 13.97 -10.05 -14.30
C ALA A 113 13.46 -11.07 -15.33
N ALA A 114 13.68 -12.37 -15.12
CA ALA A 114 13.19 -13.43 -16.02
C ALA A 114 11.65 -13.40 -16.19
N ARG A 115 10.91 -13.26 -15.08
CA ARG A 115 9.44 -13.14 -15.09
C ARG A 115 8.96 -11.91 -15.86
N PHE A 116 9.68 -10.79 -15.74
CA PHE A 116 9.36 -9.60 -16.53
C PHE A 116 9.68 -9.81 -18.01
N ALA A 117 10.79 -10.47 -18.35
CA ALA A 117 11.16 -10.78 -19.74
C ALA A 117 10.12 -11.69 -20.42
N GLU A 118 9.61 -12.72 -19.75
CA GLU A 118 8.50 -13.55 -20.21
C GLU A 118 7.21 -12.74 -20.46
N ARG A 119 6.93 -11.74 -19.60
CA ARG A 119 5.79 -10.85 -19.79
C ARG A 119 6.00 -9.91 -20.98
N LEU A 120 7.19 -9.32 -21.12
CA LEU A 120 7.53 -8.48 -22.26
C LEU A 120 7.43 -9.26 -23.58
N ALA A 121 7.92 -10.50 -23.63
CA ALA A 121 7.83 -11.35 -24.80
C ALA A 121 6.37 -11.57 -25.25
N ARG A 122 5.44 -11.79 -24.31
CA ARG A 122 4.00 -11.90 -24.61
C ARG A 122 3.39 -10.60 -25.09
N ASP A 123 3.72 -9.47 -24.45
CA ASP A 123 3.22 -8.15 -24.86
C ASP A 123 3.74 -7.75 -26.26
N LEU A 124 4.99 -8.10 -26.61
CA LEU A 124 5.58 -7.83 -27.93
C LEU A 124 5.09 -8.78 -29.03
N ALA A 125 4.79 -10.04 -28.69
CA ALA A 125 4.19 -11.00 -29.63
C ALA A 125 2.76 -10.60 -30.07
N ALA A 126 2.06 -9.79 -29.25
CA ALA A 126 0.74 -9.27 -29.56
C ALA A 126 0.75 -8.10 -30.56
N VAL A 127 1.92 -7.58 -30.97
CA VAL A 127 2.04 -6.46 -31.92
C VAL A 127 2.45 -6.99 -33.31
N PRO A 128 1.53 -6.99 -34.32
CA PRO A 128 1.79 -7.62 -35.62
C PRO A 128 2.75 -6.83 -36.52
N ASP A 129 2.67 -5.49 -36.52
CA ASP A 129 3.59 -4.64 -37.28
C ASP A 129 4.96 -4.62 -36.59
N ALA A 130 5.91 -5.36 -37.15
CA ALA A 130 7.28 -5.43 -36.68
C ALA A 130 7.97 -4.05 -36.67
N GLY A 131 7.75 -3.21 -37.68
CA GLY A 131 8.34 -1.87 -37.73
C GLY A 131 7.79 -0.95 -36.64
N ALA A 132 6.48 -1.00 -36.38
CA ALA A 132 5.88 -0.24 -35.28
C ALA A 132 6.32 -0.78 -33.91
N ARG A 133 6.41 -2.11 -33.76
CA ARG A 133 6.91 -2.78 -32.55
C ARG A 133 8.35 -2.36 -32.24
N ASP A 134 9.24 -2.40 -33.22
CA ASP A 134 10.67 -2.15 -33.01
C ASP A 134 10.94 -0.67 -32.70
N ARG A 135 10.21 0.26 -33.36
CA ARG A 135 10.18 1.68 -32.97
C ARG A 135 9.64 1.88 -31.54
N GLY A 136 8.58 1.15 -31.18
CA GLY A 136 8.04 1.14 -29.82
C GLY A 136 9.07 0.69 -28.79
N VAL A 137 9.74 -0.44 -29.03
CA VAL A 137 10.82 -0.97 -28.18
C VAL A 137 11.94 0.06 -28.00
N HIS A 138 12.42 0.68 -29.07
CA HIS A 138 13.47 1.71 -29.00
C HIS A 138 13.06 2.91 -28.12
N ASN A 139 11.83 3.39 -28.27
CA ASN A 139 11.31 4.50 -27.46
C ASN A 139 11.11 4.08 -25.98
N GLY A 140 10.68 2.84 -25.74
CA GLY A 140 10.56 2.28 -24.39
C GLY A 140 11.89 2.14 -23.66
N GLN A 141 12.92 1.65 -24.35
CA GLN A 141 14.31 1.59 -23.85
C GLN A 141 14.81 2.98 -23.47
N THR A 142 14.62 3.95 -24.37
CA THR A 142 15.06 5.34 -24.17
C THR A 142 14.37 5.98 -22.97
N ALA A 143 13.05 5.84 -22.83
CA ALA A 143 12.30 6.38 -21.70
C ALA A 143 12.70 5.73 -20.37
N ALA A 144 12.90 4.41 -20.32
CA ALA A 144 13.38 3.71 -19.13
C ALA A 144 14.79 4.16 -18.73
N ALA A 145 15.72 4.22 -19.69
CA ALA A 145 17.09 4.67 -19.46
C ALA A 145 17.12 6.11 -18.90
N VAL A 146 16.36 7.04 -19.51
CA VAL A 146 16.24 8.42 -19.03
C VAL A 146 15.68 8.46 -17.61
N VAL A 147 14.55 7.80 -17.33
CA VAL A 147 13.91 7.84 -16.00
C VAL A 147 14.78 7.20 -14.91
N LEU A 148 15.50 6.12 -15.22
CA LEU A 148 16.47 5.53 -14.29
C LEU A 148 17.67 6.46 -14.06
N HIS A 149 18.28 6.99 -15.13
CA HIS A 149 19.44 7.88 -15.06
C HIS A 149 19.15 9.16 -14.26
N VAL A 150 18.07 9.89 -14.59
CA VAL A 150 17.72 11.13 -13.88
C VAL A 150 17.27 10.88 -12.43
N ARG A 151 17.16 9.62 -11.99
CA ARG A 151 16.77 9.23 -10.62
C ARG A 151 17.79 8.36 -9.89
N ALA A 152 18.96 8.09 -10.47
CA ALA A 152 20.02 7.29 -9.85
C ALA A 152 20.38 7.83 -8.46
N ASP A 153 20.74 9.11 -8.39
CA ASP A 153 21.18 9.78 -7.16
C ASP A 153 20.07 10.63 -6.52
N ASP A 154 18.82 10.15 -6.55
CA ASP A 154 17.68 10.89 -5.98
C ASP A 154 17.56 10.82 -4.45
N GLY A 155 18.56 10.23 -3.78
CA GLY A 155 18.64 10.10 -2.32
C GLY A 155 17.90 8.88 -1.74
N ALA A 156 17.13 8.13 -2.53
CA ALA A 156 16.32 7.02 -2.02
C ALA A 156 17.15 5.85 -1.48
N GLY A 157 18.34 5.61 -2.06
CA GLY A 157 19.27 4.57 -1.63
C GLY A 157 20.14 4.93 -0.42
N ALA A 158 20.04 6.16 0.12
CA ALA A 158 20.85 6.57 1.26
C ALA A 158 20.53 5.76 2.52
N THR A 159 21.54 5.54 3.37
CA THR A 159 21.39 4.88 4.66
C THR A 159 20.45 5.69 5.56
N PRO A 160 19.33 5.13 6.06
CA PRO A 160 18.42 5.87 6.93
C PRO A 160 19.09 6.21 8.27
N PRO A 161 19.03 7.46 8.75
CA PRO A 161 19.53 7.81 10.08
C PRO A 161 18.72 7.08 11.16
N ALA A 162 19.40 6.49 12.13
CA ALA A 162 18.74 5.81 13.25
C ALA A 162 17.96 6.80 14.13
N ILE A 163 16.70 6.48 14.44
CA ILE A 163 15.92 7.20 15.46
C ILE A 163 15.91 6.34 16.73
N PRO A 164 16.57 6.76 17.82
CA PRO A 164 16.55 6.02 19.07
C PRO A 164 15.14 6.01 19.69
N PRO A 165 14.72 4.94 20.39
CA PRO A 165 13.45 4.92 21.12
C PRO A 165 13.43 6.00 22.22
N GLY A 166 12.42 6.86 22.20
CA GLY A 166 12.27 7.93 23.19
C GLY A 166 11.73 7.45 24.54
N THR A 167 11.96 8.22 25.59
CA THR A 167 11.53 7.94 26.97
C THR A 167 10.29 8.74 27.40
N ARG A 168 9.98 9.88 26.77
CA ARG A 168 8.88 10.78 27.18
C ARG A 168 7.54 10.46 26.48
N PRO A 169 6.40 10.99 26.98
CA PRO A 169 5.15 11.00 26.23
C PRO A 169 5.30 11.79 24.92
N GLY A 170 4.74 11.28 23.83
CA GLY A 170 4.81 11.94 22.51
C GLY A 170 6.11 11.73 21.73
N GLU A 171 7.07 10.93 22.24
CA GLU A 171 8.24 10.46 21.48
C GLU A 171 7.99 9.08 20.84
N TRP A 172 8.71 8.79 19.75
CA TRP A 172 8.55 7.53 19.01
C TRP A 172 9.15 6.36 19.79
N ARG A 173 8.51 5.19 19.67
CA ARG A 173 9.03 3.92 20.17
C ARG A 173 8.67 2.80 19.21
N PRO A 174 9.52 1.77 19.05
CA PRO A 174 9.14 0.51 18.43
C PRO A 174 7.93 -0.10 19.14
N ALA A 175 7.09 -0.82 18.40
CA ALA A 175 5.85 -1.40 18.91
C ALA A 175 5.81 -2.92 18.74
N ALA A 176 5.12 -3.59 19.68
CA ALA A 176 4.85 -5.02 19.60
C ALA A 176 4.06 -5.40 18.32
N PRO A 177 4.19 -6.65 17.84
CA PRO A 177 5.04 -7.71 18.37
C PRO A 177 6.53 -7.60 17.98
N ALA A 178 6.85 -6.98 16.84
CA ALA A 178 8.18 -7.09 16.22
C ALA A 178 9.22 -6.09 16.75
N PHE A 179 8.79 -4.98 17.39
CA PHE A 179 9.67 -3.92 17.92
C PHE A 179 10.73 -3.43 16.92
N THR A 180 10.37 -3.37 15.63
CA THR A 180 11.29 -3.03 14.54
C THR A 180 11.75 -1.56 14.57
N PRO A 181 13.01 -1.27 14.16
CA PRO A 181 13.54 0.09 14.06
C PRO A 181 12.75 0.99 13.10
N ALA A 182 12.87 2.31 13.28
CA ALA A 182 12.19 3.29 12.44
C ALA A 182 12.64 3.16 10.97
N VAL A 183 11.69 3.03 10.03
CA VAL A 183 11.97 2.94 8.58
C VAL A 183 11.70 4.27 7.86
N PHE A 184 12.30 4.42 6.67
CA PHE A 184 12.19 5.60 5.80
C PHE A 184 12.58 6.92 6.47
N THR A 185 13.50 6.91 7.44
CA THR A 185 13.88 8.09 8.22
C THR A 185 14.68 9.14 7.43
N HIS A 186 15.29 8.76 6.30
CA HIS A 186 15.93 9.67 5.34
C HIS A 186 14.97 10.20 4.27
N TRP A 187 13.77 9.65 4.13
CA TRP A 187 12.90 9.85 2.95
C TRP A 187 12.48 11.31 2.71
N ALA A 188 12.61 12.15 3.74
CA ALA A 188 12.49 13.60 3.67
C ALA A 188 13.46 14.29 2.69
N HIS A 189 14.61 13.65 2.45
CA HIS A 189 15.71 14.15 1.63
C HIS A 189 15.70 13.56 0.21
N VAL A 190 14.76 12.65 -0.09
CA VAL A 190 14.57 12.14 -1.45
C VAL A 190 14.05 13.27 -2.33
N ARG A 191 14.74 13.54 -3.43
CA ARG A 191 14.34 14.57 -4.40
C ARG A 191 12.91 14.28 -4.87
N PRO A 192 11.94 15.21 -4.77
CA PRO A 192 10.58 14.94 -5.25
C PRO A 192 10.53 14.68 -6.77
N PHE A 193 9.37 14.25 -7.25
CA PHE A 193 9.08 14.02 -8.67
C PHE A 193 8.33 15.19 -9.31
N GLY A 194 7.38 15.81 -8.60
CA GLY A 194 6.57 16.93 -9.08
C GLY A 194 6.59 18.18 -8.19
N LEU A 195 6.92 18.06 -6.90
CA LEU A 195 7.12 19.20 -6.00
C LEU A 195 8.51 19.85 -6.21
N ALA A 196 8.60 21.17 -6.06
CA ALA A 196 9.87 21.90 -6.10
C ALA A 196 10.77 21.59 -4.89
N ARG A 197 10.16 21.26 -3.73
CA ARG A 197 10.86 20.82 -2.50
C ARG A 197 9.94 19.97 -1.63
N ALA A 198 10.48 18.97 -0.93
CA ALA A 198 9.69 18.07 -0.06
C ALA A 198 8.90 18.82 1.03
N SER A 199 9.39 19.98 1.46
CA SER A 199 8.76 20.86 2.45
C SER A 199 7.73 21.85 1.88
N GLN A 200 7.45 21.85 0.58
CA GLN A 200 6.57 22.82 -0.10
C GLN A 200 5.18 22.88 0.52
N CYS A 201 4.64 21.73 0.91
CA CYS A 201 3.30 21.59 1.49
C CYS A 201 3.34 21.28 3.01
N ARG A 202 4.40 21.61 3.74
CA ARG A 202 4.54 21.21 5.16
C ARG A 202 3.35 21.73 6.00
N PRO A 203 2.57 20.85 6.68
CA PRO A 203 1.47 21.29 7.54
C PRO A 203 2.00 21.93 8.84
N ALA A 204 1.11 22.61 9.55
CA ALA A 204 1.39 23.11 10.90
C ALA A 204 1.83 22.00 11.87
N PRO A 205 2.56 22.32 12.95
CA PRO A 205 2.87 21.38 14.02
C PRO A 205 1.59 20.74 14.58
N TYR A 206 1.70 19.51 15.08
CA TYR A 206 0.58 18.89 15.78
C TYR A 206 0.20 19.64 17.05
N PRO A 207 -1.09 19.59 17.48
CA PRO A 207 -1.45 19.93 18.84
C PRO A 207 -0.65 19.07 19.83
N ARG A 208 -0.34 19.63 21.00
CA ARG A 208 0.25 18.86 22.11
C ARG A 208 -0.70 17.73 22.50
N LEU A 209 -0.14 16.58 22.86
CA LEU A 209 -0.92 15.42 23.29
C LEU A 209 -1.74 15.77 24.55
N SER A 210 -3.07 15.85 24.39
CA SER A 210 -4.02 16.06 25.47
C SER A 210 -4.60 14.73 25.96
N ALA A 211 -5.20 14.74 27.16
CA ALA A 211 -5.91 13.58 27.67
C ALA A 211 -7.04 13.13 26.71
N ALA A 212 -7.81 14.07 26.16
CA ALA A 212 -8.90 13.78 25.22
C ALA A 212 -8.40 13.06 23.94
N LEU A 213 -7.35 13.58 23.29
CA LEU A 213 -6.76 12.95 22.10
C LEU A 213 -6.16 11.57 22.41
N TYR A 214 -5.65 11.38 23.63
CA TYR A 214 -5.19 10.07 24.08
C TYR A 214 -6.35 9.10 24.33
N ASP A 215 -7.42 9.56 24.98
CA ASP A 215 -8.56 8.72 25.38
C ASP A 215 -9.39 8.25 24.18
N GLU A 216 -9.62 9.10 23.17
CA GLU A 216 -10.26 8.70 21.90
C GLU A 216 -9.55 7.47 21.30
N VAL A 217 -8.23 7.57 21.15
CA VAL A 217 -7.39 6.53 20.56
C VAL A 217 -7.27 5.31 21.50
N ARG A 218 -7.30 5.51 22.83
CA ARG A 218 -7.31 4.42 23.83
C ARG A 218 -8.62 3.63 23.79
N VAL A 219 -9.75 4.29 23.55
CA VAL A 219 -11.09 3.69 23.53
C VAL A 219 -11.36 3.01 22.20
N LEU A 220 -11.11 3.69 21.07
CA LEU A 220 -11.43 3.17 19.73
C LEU A 220 -10.31 2.28 19.14
N GLY A 221 -9.04 2.53 19.48
CA GLY A 221 -7.92 1.88 18.81
C GLY A 221 -7.63 0.43 19.22
N ARG A 222 -8.11 -0.03 20.39
CA ARG A 222 -7.79 -1.39 20.89
C ARG A 222 -8.27 -2.49 19.96
N ASP A 223 -7.53 -3.60 19.89
CA ASP A 223 -7.94 -4.79 19.12
C ASP A 223 -9.35 -5.26 19.46
N THR A 224 -9.62 -5.28 20.76
CA THR A 224 -10.87 -5.69 21.41
C THR A 224 -11.76 -4.49 21.78
N ALA A 225 -11.61 -3.34 21.11
CA ALA A 225 -12.44 -2.16 21.35
C ALA A 225 -13.93 -2.45 21.05
N THR A 226 -14.74 -2.55 22.11
CA THR A 226 -16.20 -2.68 22.04
C THR A 226 -16.91 -1.36 21.70
N ALA A 227 -16.20 -0.24 21.80
CA ALA A 227 -16.72 1.10 21.48
C ALA A 227 -16.72 1.43 19.98
N ARG A 228 -16.10 0.60 19.12
CA ARG A 228 -16.17 0.76 17.67
C ARG A 228 -17.44 0.13 17.12
N THR A 229 -18.07 0.79 16.15
CA THR A 229 -19.12 0.15 15.35
C THR A 229 -18.55 -0.97 14.47
N ALA A 230 -19.43 -1.83 13.94
CA ALA A 230 -19.04 -2.87 12.98
C ALA A 230 -18.39 -2.26 11.73
N ASP A 231 -19.02 -1.22 11.16
CA ASP A 231 -18.53 -0.45 10.01
C ASP A 231 -17.14 0.19 10.27
N GLN A 232 -16.95 0.89 11.39
CA GLN A 232 -15.63 1.42 11.78
C GLN A 232 -14.56 0.33 11.90
N THR A 233 -14.97 -0.88 12.32
CA THR A 233 -14.09 -2.04 12.42
C THR A 233 -13.77 -2.65 11.06
N GLU A 234 -14.70 -2.59 10.10
CA GLU A 234 -14.52 -3.03 8.72
C GLU A 234 -13.62 -2.08 7.94
N GLN A 235 -13.91 -0.77 7.96
CA GLN A 235 -13.06 0.27 7.36
C GLN A 235 -11.61 0.19 7.87
N ALA A 236 -11.43 -0.05 9.16
CA ALA A 236 -10.11 -0.22 9.77
C ALA A 236 -9.35 -1.46 9.28
N ARG A 237 -10.04 -2.52 8.82
CA ARG A 237 -9.41 -3.69 8.19
C ARG A 237 -9.13 -3.44 6.72
N PHE A 238 -10.09 -2.87 6.00
CA PHE A 238 -10.01 -2.57 4.56
C PHE A 238 -8.79 -1.69 4.25
N TRP A 239 -8.61 -0.59 5.00
CA TRP A 239 -7.50 0.35 4.83
C TRP A 239 -6.22 -0.01 5.63
N ALA A 240 -6.09 -1.26 6.11
CA ALA A 240 -4.92 -1.67 6.89
C ALA A 240 -3.69 -2.05 6.04
N ALA A 241 -3.90 -2.41 4.77
CA ALA A 241 -2.84 -2.68 3.81
C ALA A 241 -2.06 -1.38 3.49
N PRO A 242 -0.83 -1.47 2.94
CA PRO A 242 -0.10 -0.29 2.48
C PRO A 242 -0.92 0.50 1.45
N ILE A 243 -1.43 1.67 1.85
CA ILE A 243 -2.55 2.36 1.17
C ILE A 243 -2.27 2.71 -0.30
N TRP A 244 -1.00 2.89 -0.67
CA TRP A 244 -0.61 3.10 -2.06
C TRP A 244 -0.96 1.90 -2.96
N ASN A 245 -0.84 0.66 -2.46
CA ASN A 245 -1.22 -0.53 -3.22
C ASN A 245 -2.72 -0.48 -3.57
N SER A 246 -3.57 -0.12 -2.60
CA SER A 246 -5.01 0.03 -2.80
C SER A 246 -5.34 1.10 -3.84
N TRP A 247 -4.63 2.24 -3.84
CA TRP A 247 -4.82 3.27 -4.87
C TRP A 247 -4.41 2.80 -6.27
N PHE A 248 -3.33 2.01 -6.39
CA PHE A 248 -2.93 1.40 -7.67
C PHE A 248 -3.92 0.32 -8.14
N GLU A 249 -4.54 -0.43 -7.22
CA GLU A 249 -5.61 -1.39 -7.53
C GLU A 249 -6.91 -0.70 -7.96
N ILE A 250 -7.28 0.41 -7.31
CA ILE A 250 -8.41 1.28 -7.71
C ILE A 250 -8.16 1.86 -9.11
N ALA A 251 -6.97 2.41 -9.37
CA ALA A 251 -6.62 2.92 -10.70
C ALA A 251 -6.67 1.83 -11.77
N GLN A 252 -6.16 0.62 -11.47
CA GLN A 252 -6.27 -0.55 -12.34
C GLN A 252 -7.74 -0.87 -12.66
N GLY A 253 -8.60 -0.99 -11.64
CA GLY A 253 -10.03 -1.23 -11.82
C GLY A 253 -10.71 -0.18 -12.71
N LEU A 254 -10.40 1.11 -12.50
CA LEU A 254 -10.92 2.21 -13.34
C LEU A 254 -10.41 2.11 -14.79
N THR A 255 -9.12 1.86 -15.01
CA THR A 255 -8.57 1.75 -16.38
C THR A 255 -9.17 0.58 -17.17
N THR A 256 -9.35 -0.57 -16.52
CA THR A 256 -9.96 -1.75 -17.14
C THR A 256 -11.46 -1.56 -17.35
N GLY A 257 -12.20 -1.08 -16.34
CA GLY A 257 -13.66 -0.90 -16.42
C GLY A 257 -14.12 0.17 -17.41
N HIS A 258 -13.29 1.18 -17.67
CA HIS A 258 -13.53 2.19 -18.72
C HIS A 258 -12.82 1.89 -20.05
N HIS A 259 -12.18 0.73 -20.20
CA HIS A 259 -11.44 0.32 -21.40
C HIS A 259 -10.46 1.40 -21.92
N LEU A 260 -9.70 2.04 -21.01
CA LEU A 260 -8.78 3.11 -21.39
C LEU A 260 -7.62 2.57 -22.22
N GLY A 261 -7.37 3.19 -23.38
CA GLY A 261 -6.18 2.91 -24.18
C GLY A 261 -4.86 3.25 -23.45
N VAL A 262 -3.74 2.79 -24.00
CA VAL A 262 -2.40 2.89 -23.35
C VAL A 262 -2.05 4.30 -22.89
N VAL A 263 -2.24 5.31 -23.76
CA VAL A 263 -1.85 6.70 -23.44
C VAL A 263 -2.65 7.28 -22.26
N PRO A 264 -4.00 7.29 -22.26
CA PRO A 264 -4.75 7.78 -21.10
C PRO A 264 -4.52 6.94 -19.84
N ALA A 265 -4.38 5.61 -19.95
CA ALA A 265 -4.06 4.75 -18.82
C ALA A 265 -2.69 5.10 -18.21
N ALA A 266 -1.63 5.17 -19.03
CA ALA A 266 -0.29 5.53 -18.58
C ALA A 266 -0.23 6.95 -17.98
N HIS A 267 -0.98 7.90 -18.54
CA HIS A 267 -1.08 9.25 -18.00
C HIS A 267 -1.76 9.29 -16.62
N LEU A 268 -2.86 8.54 -16.41
CA LEU A 268 -3.52 8.39 -15.12
C LEU A 268 -2.57 7.81 -14.06
N PHE A 269 -1.97 6.65 -14.37
CA PHE A 269 -1.07 5.95 -13.47
C PHE A 269 0.18 6.77 -13.12
N ALA A 270 0.79 7.46 -14.09
CA ALA A 270 1.94 8.33 -13.85
C ALA A 270 1.59 9.51 -12.91
N ARG A 271 0.44 10.15 -13.11
CA ARG A 271 -0.02 11.24 -12.22
C ARG A 271 -0.28 10.74 -10.81
N LEU A 272 -0.95 9.60 -10.65
CA LEU A 272 -1.16 8.96 -9.36
C LEU A 272 0.18 8.64 -8.67
N ALA A 273 1.12 8.03 -9.42
CA ALA A 273 2.39 7.60 -8.87
C ALA A 273 3.29 8.77 -8.42
N VAL A 274 3.33 9.88 -9.18
CA VAL A 274 4.03 11.11 -8.77
C VAL A 274 3.43 11.67 -7.46
N VAL A 275 2.10 11.76 -7.37
CA VAL A 275 1.42 12.26 -6.15
C VAL A 275 1.69 11.35 -4.95
N LEU A 276 1.66 10.02 -5.12
CA LEU A 276 1.95 9.05 -4.05
C LEU A 276 3.44 8.98 -3.67
N ALA A 277 4.36 9.30 -4.58
CA ALA A 277 5.78 9.41 -4.27
C ALA A 277 6.06 10.66 -3.42
N ASP A 278 5.58 11.82 -3.84
CA ASP A 278 5.87 13.11 -3.21
C ASP A 278 5.17 13.30 -1.85
N THR A 279 3.98 12.70 -1.68
CA THR A 279 3.32 12.63 -0.36
C THR A 279 4.12 11.78 0.64
N GLY A 280 4.85 10.76 0.16
CA GLY A 280 5.79 9.99 0.97
C GLY A 280 6.93 10.86 1.52
N SER A 281 7.62 11.63 0.67
CA SER A 281 8.75 12.49 1.07
C SER A 281 8.36 13.55 2.11
N ARG A 282 7.13 14.09 2.02
CA ARG A 282 6.58 15.08 2.96
C ARG A 282 6.41 14.53 4.39
N SER A 283 6.26 13.22 4.54
CA SER A 283 5.86 12.60 5.81
C SER A 283 7.03 12.47 6.79
N THR A 284 8.18 11.98 6.31
CA THR A 284 9.38 11.75 7.12
C THR A 284 9.99 13.04 7.70
N THR A 285 9.89 14.21 7.06
CA THR A 285 10.63 15.42 7.47
C THR A 285 10.35 15.85 8.92
N ARG A 286 9.22 15.43 9.49
CA ARG A 286 8.87 15.72 10.89
C ARG A 286 9.45 14.72 11.90
N SER A 287 9.74 13.47 11.53
CA SER A 287 10.27 12.50 12.50
C SER A 287 11.71 12.82 12.91
N THR A 288 12.52 13.34 11.99
CA THR A 288 13.94 13.64 12.22
C THR A 288 14.20 15.03 12.79
N THR A 289 13.46 16.05 12.35
CA THR A 289 13.86 17.46 12.59
C THR A 289 13.41 18.06 13.93
N SER A 290 12.43 17.47 14.63
CA SER A 290 11.76 18.18 15.74
C SER A 290 11.55 17.40 17.05
N GLY A 291 12.08 16.18 17.19
CA GLY A 291 11.88 15.33 18.39
C GLY A 291 10.41 14.94 18.69
N SER A 292 9.46 15.49 17.94
CA SER A 292 8.01 15.42 18.15
C SER A 292 7.38 14.19 17.49
N GLY A 293 8.02 13.04 17.68
CA GLY A 293 7.63 11.75 17.11
C GLY A 293 6.37 11.19 17.76
N VAL A 294 5.20 11.79 17.47
CA VAL A 294 3.92 11.44 18.13
C VAL A 294 3.70 9.93 18.17
N ARG A 295 3.26 9.49 19.35
CA ARG A 295 3.22 8.11 19.80
C ARG A 295 2.25 7.24 19.00
N SER A 296 2.76 6.12 18.48
CA SER A 296 1.94 4.96 18.15
C SER A 296 1.31 4.39 19.43
N PRO A 297 0.00 4.11 19.49
CA PRO A 297 -0.71 4.00 20.78
C PRO A 297 -0.44 2.87 21.82
N PRO A 298 0.28 1.73 21.64
CA PRO A 298 0.19 0.63 22.61
C PRO A 298 1.12 0.83 23.82
N SER A 299 2.04 1.80 23.73
CA SER A 299 3.12 2.05 24.69
C SER A 299 2.67 2.86 25.91
N ALA A 300 1.38 3.21 25.99
CA ALA A 300 0.81 4.02 27.08
C ALA A 300 0.29 3.19 28.27
N SER A 301 0.33 1.86 28.19
CA SER A 301 -0.12 0.96 29.26
C SER A 301 0.86 0.83 30.45
N SER A 302 1.90 1.67 30.54
CA SER A 302 2.87 1.66 31.65
C SER A 302 3.49 3.03 31.92
N VAL A 303 2.71 3.98 32.46
CA VAL A 303 3.24 5.17 33.15
C VAL A 303 2.43 5.41 34.42
N THR A 304 2.97 5.00 35.57
CA THR A 304 2.52 5.47 36.88
C THR A 304 3.01 6.91 37.08
N HIS A 305 2.10 7.87 37.19
CA HIS A 305 2.46 9.22 37.63
C HIS A 305 2.75 9.22 39.14
N SER A 306 3.98 9.52 39.52
CA SER A 306 4.39 9.74 40.91
C SER A 306 3.83 11.09 41.38
N GLY A 307 2.63 11.10 41.96
CA GLY A 307 2.02 12.37 42.36
C GLY A 307 0.56 12.35 42.83
N CYS A 308 0.08 11.25 43.42
CA CYS A 308 -1.10 11.21 44.31
C CYS A 308 -1.24 9.80 44.93
N ARG A 309 -1.66 9.73 46.20
CA ARG A 309 -1.65 8.49 47.02
C ARG A 309 -3.06 7.92 47.20
N TRP A 310 -3.42 6.87 46.45
CA TRP A 310 -4.59 5.99 46.67
C TRP A 310 -4.33 4.59 46.05
N PRO A 311 -5.16 3.54 46.28
CA PRO A 311 -4.66 2.19 46.53
C PRO A 311 -4.27 1.39 45.27
N ARG A 312 -3.37 0.41 45.46
CA ARG A 312 -2.76 -0.42 44.40
C ARG A 312 -3.79 -1.19 43.56
N PRO A 313 -3.83 -1.01 42.23
CA PRO A 313 -4.47 -1.95 41.32
C PRO A 313 -3.62 -3.20 41.10
N ARG A 314 -4.26 -4.38 40.99
CA ARG A 314 -3.63 -5.64 40.57
C ARG A 314 -3.16 -5.58 39.11
N PRO A 315 -2.15 -6.38 38.68
CA PRO A 315 -1.60 -6.30 37.34
C PRO A 315 -2.62 -6.67 36.26
N THR A 316 -2.74 -5.83 35.22
CA THR A 316 -3.60 -6.08 34.05
C THR A 316 -2.80 -6.60 32.85
N PRO A 317 -3.37 -7.46 31.99
CA PRO A 317 -2.65 -8.03 30.84
C PRO A 317 -2.34 -7.00 29.74
N ARG A 318 -1.30 -7.28 28.96
CA ARG A 318 -0.84 -6.46 27.82
C ARG A 318 -1.98 -6.19 26.82
N THR A 319 -2.12 -4.93 26.39
CA THR A 319 -3.15 -4.49 25.44
C THR A 319 -2.55 -4.19 24.07
N SER A 320 -3.13 -4.78 23.02
CA SER A 320 -2.77 -4.57 21.61
C SER A 320 -3.82 -3.71 20.87
N VAL A 321 -3.49 -3.29 19.64
CA VAL A 321 -4.26 -2.34 18.82
C VAL A 321 -4.30 -2.81 17.38
N ARG A 322 -5.49 -2.70 16.77
CA ARG A 322 -5.79 -3.29 15.46
C ARG A 322 -5.18 -2.51 14.29
N THR A 323 -3.99 -2.92 13.88
CA THR A 323 -3.71 -3.10 12.45
C THR A 323 -4.26 -4.47 11.99
N ALA A 324 -3.99 -4.90 10.76
CA ALA A 324 -4.32 -6.27 10.32
C ALA A 324 -3.47 -7.31 11.08
N PRO A 325 -3.41 -8.62 10.70
CA PRO A 325 -2.47 -9.56 11.32
C PRO A 325 -0.99 -9.11 11.24
N SER A 326 -0.68 -8.13 10.39
CA SER A 326 0.59 -7.41 10.39
C SER A 326 0.72 -6.44 11.56
N ALA A 327 1.91 -6.46 12.17
CA ALA A 327 2.36 -5.51 13.17
C ALA A 327 2.14 -4.05 12.75
N ARG A 328 2.09 -3.16 13.74
CA ARG A 328 2.08 -1.70 13.50
C ARG A 328 3.23 -1.31 12.58
N PRO A 329 3.01 -0.43 11.59
CA PRO A 329 4.08 0.03 10.71
C PRO A 329 5.19 0.68 11.55
N PRO A 330 6.48 0.33 11.33
CA PRO A 330 7.59 0.88 12.11
C PRO A 330 7.97 2.29 11.65
N GLN A 331 6.97 3.14 11.46
CA GLN A 331 7.13 4.57 11.16
C GLN A 331 6.67 5.37 12.40
N PRO A 332 7.29 6.53 12.67
CA PRO A 332 6.71 7.55 13.55
C PRO A 332 5.32 7.97 13.07
N CYS A 333 4.39 8.36 13.96
CA CYS A 333 3.04 8.67 13.49
C CYS A 333 3.02 9.91 12.57
N LEU A 334 2.29 9.77 11.47
CA LEU A 334 2.18 10.73 10.38
C LEU A 334 0.75 11.30 10.31
N PRO A 335 0.52 12.47 9.69
CA PRO A 335 -0.83 12.99 9.53
C PRO A 335 -1.65 12.00 8.68
N ARG A 336 -2.79 11.53 9.19
CA ARG A 336 -3.83 10.99 8.30
C ARG A 336 -4.49 12.16 7.59
N HIS A 337 -4.82 11.97 6.31
CA HIS A 337 -5.51 12.97 5.52
C HIS A 337 -6.93 13.17 6.09
N SER A 338 -7.20 14.35 6.64
CA SER A 338 -8.57 14.81 6.85
C SER A 338 -9.15 15.21 5.50
N VAL A 339 -10.07 14.40 4.97
CA VAL A 339 -10.93 14.82 3.85
C VAL A 339 -11.85 15.91 4.40
N SER A 340 -11.57 17.16 4.03
CA SER A 340 -12.43 18.29 4.39
C SER A 340 -13.65 18.29 3.47
N THR A 341 -14.70 17.54 3.85
CA THR A 341 -16.04 17.78 3.33
C THR A 341 -16.50 19.16 3.81
N ARG A 342 -16.34 20.18 2.97
CA ARG A 342 -17.15 21.40 3.10
C ARG A 342 -18.54 21.04 2.55
N HIS A 343 -19.55 21.20 3.40
CA HIS A 343 -20.92 21.42 2.96
C HIS A 343 -21.04 22.81 2.32
#